data_AF-R7S6Y0-F1
#
_entry.id   AF-R7S6Y0-F1
#
_cell.length_a   1.000
_cell.length_b   1.000
_cell.length_c   1.000
_cell.angle_alpha   90.00
_cell.angle_beta   90.00
_cell.angle_gamma   90.00
#
_symmetry.space_group_name_H-M   'P 1'
#
loop_
_entity.id
_entity.type
_entity.pdbx_description
1 polymer ?
#
loop_
_entity_poly.entity_id
_entity_poly.type
_entity_poly.pdbx_seq_one_letter_code
_entity_poly.pdbx_strand_id
1 'polypeptide(L)'
;MLPKCPICDVQLSNQRTGERAIILEDCCHVVCRKCFRSILRSAQPRCPFRCGEDQPDLTTHDGRILDFSLQPANEAHDKPAAVKKRKAELVNAQEGSRKKLKRMRGEISALSRLIKNQEVVIASRSAHFASLSSNADRSRDEVLKKQKQLYQAQNRLATLEERSHTGTMSGVDTRTSIVSRMARRGSRAFLESSLRGSSSMPDAQRALLSPGKDGDLPDEQS
;
A
#
# COMPACT_ATOMS: atom_id res chain seq x y z
N MET A 1 -25.35 39.53 -23.98
CA MET A 1 -24.46 39.97 -25.08
C MET A 1 -23.10 39.32 -24.89
N LEU A 2 -22.51 38.77 -25.94
CA LEU A 2 -21.16 38.19 -25.84
C LEU A 2 -20.12 39.30 -25.61
N PRO A 3 -18.99 39.02 -24.94
CA PRO A 3 -17.93 40.01 -24.77
C PRO A 3 -17.21 40.30 -26.11
N LYS A 4 -16.45 41.39 -26.18
CA LYS A 4 -15.53 41.66 -27.29
C LYS A 4 -14.26 40.84 -27.11
N CYS A 5 -13.61 40.50 -28.22
CA CYS A 5 -12.28 39.89 -28.19
C CYS A 5 -11.27 40.88 -27.60
N PRO A 6 -10.57 40.56 -26.50
CA PRO A 6 -9.62 41.47 -25.86
C PRO A 6 -8.34 41.77 -26.67
N ILE A 7 -8.14 41.11 -27.82
CA ILE A 7 -6.95 41.27 -28.67
C ILE A 7 -7.23 42.14 -29.90
N CYS A 8 -8.45 42.08 -30.44
CA CYS A 8 -8.81 42.74 -31.70
C CYS A 8 -10.14 43.50 -31.64
N ASP A 9 -10.74 43.61 -30.45
CA ASP A 9 -12.00 44.30 -30.16
C ASP A 9 -13.23 43.87 -30.97
N VAL A 10 -13.12 42.80 -31.76
CA VAL A 10 -14.23 42.24 -32.52
C VAL A 10 -15.26 41.64 -31.58
N GLN A 11 -16.53 41.95 -31.83
CA GLN A 11 -17.67 41.37 -31.12
C GLN A 11 -17.69 39.85 -31.30
N LEU A 12 -17.63 39.08 -30.21
CA LEU A 12 -17.67 37.62 -30.32
C LEU A 12 -19.06 37.15 -30.75
N SER A 13 -19.09 36.12 -31.61
CA SER A 13 -20.31 35.57 -32.19
C SER A 13 -20.15 34.09 -32.54
N ASN A 14 -21.17 33.28 -32.28
CA ASN A 14 -21.17 31.85 -32.63
C ASN A 14 -21.51 31.60 -34.10
N GLN A 15 -22.18 32.57 -34.74
CA GLN A 15 -22.70 32.43 -36.10
C GLN A 15 -21.60 32.61 -37.17
N ARG A 16 -20.57 33.43 -36.88
CA ARG A 16 -19.49 33.71 -37.82
C ARG A 16 -18.25 32.91 -37.46
N THR A 17 -17.78 32.08 -38.40
CA THR A 17 -16.69 31.11 -38.20
C THR A 17 -15.39 31.71 -37.66
N GLY A 18 -15.12 32.99 -37.91
CA GLY A 18 -13.94 33.72 -37.43
C GLY A 18 -14.11 34.51 -36.13
N GLU A 19 -15.35 34.70 -35.67
CA GLU A 19 -15.71 35.48 -34.47
C GLU A 19 -16.10 34.58 -33.29
N ARG A 20 -16.06 33.25 -33.50
CA ARG A 20 -16.33 32.26 -32.45
C ARG A 20 -15.42 32.46 -31.25
N ALA A 21 -16.02 32.47 -30.07
CA ALA A 21 -15.30 32.53 -28.81
C ALA A 21 -14.54 31.22 -28.58
N ILE A 22 -13.28 31.33 -28.19
CA ILE A 22 -12.42 30.24 -27.74
C ILE A 22 -12.02 30.53 -26.31
N ILE A 23 -12.24 29.56 -25.43
CA ILE A 23 -11.71 29.58 -24.07
C ILE A 23 -10.38 28.82 -24.04
N LEU A 24 -9.37 29.43 -23.44
CA LEU A 24 -8.10 28.78 -23.14
C LEU A 24 -8.26 27.89 -21.90
N GLU A 25 -7.95 26.60 -21.99
CA GLU A 25 -8.24 25.62 -20.92
C GLU A 25 -7.56 25.96 -19.60
N ASP A 26 -6.26 26.30 -19.63
CA ASP A 26 -5.46 26.49 -18.42
C ASP A 26 -5.75 27.80 -17.66
N CYS A 27 -6.15 28.84 -18.38
CA CYS A 27 -6.29 30.19 -17.81
C CYS A 27 -7.67 30.82 -18.00
N CYS A 28 -8.61 30.10 -18.63
CA CYS A 28 -9.99 30.52 -18.85
C CYS A 28 -10.20 31.85 -19.60
N HIS A 29 -9.15 32.41 -20.22
CA HIS A 29 -9.26 33.61 -21.03
C HIS A 29 -10.03 33.33 -22.32
N VAL A 30 -10.86 34.29 -22.74
CA VAL A 30 -11.70 34.16 -23.93
C VAL A 30 -11.17 35.06 -25.03
N VAL A 31 -10.89 34.47 -26.19
CA VAL A 31 -10.40 35.16 -27.40
C VAL A 31 -11.22 34.73 -28.61
N CYS A 32 -11.19 35.50 -29.71
CA CYS A 32 -11.81 35.04 -30.95
C CYS A 32 -10.94 33.98 -31.64
N ARG A 33 -11.56 33.11 -32.44
CA ARG A 33 -10.87 32.05 -33.19
C ARG A 33 -9.73 32.56 -34.07
N LYS A 34 -9.88 33.74 -34.68
CA LYS A 34 -8.82 34.34 -35.49
C LYS A 34 -7.59 34.68 -34.65
N CYS A 35 -7.78 35.32 -33.49
CA CYS A 35 -6.69 35.66 -32.58
C CYS A 35 -6.03 34.41 -31.98
N PHE A 36 -6.81 33.40 -31.60
CA PHE A 36 -6.26 32.12 -31.15
C PHE A 36 -5.35 31.48 -32.19
N ARG A 37 -5.79 31.41 -33.46
CA ARG A 37 -4.95 30.90 -34.56
C ARG A 37 -3.69 31.73 -34.80
N SER A 38 -3.76 33.04 -34.57
CA SER A 38 -2.59 33.92 -34.69
C SER A 38 -1.56 33.64 -33.58
N ILE A 39 -2.03 33.41 -32.35
CA ILE A 39 -1.18 33.05 -31.21
C ILE A 39 -0.47 31.72 -31.46
N LEU A 40 -1.20 30.71 -31.93
CA LEU A 40 -0.64 29.39 -32.25
C LEU A 40 0.42 29.40 -33.37
N ARG A 41 0.50 30.47 -34.16
CA ARG A 41 1.53 30.64 -35.22
C ARG A 41 2.80 31.32 -34.73
N SER A 42 2.82 31.84 -33.50
CA SER A 42 4.01 32.44 -32.93
C SER A 42 5.05 31.36 -32.57
N ALA A 43 6.33 31.73 -32.56
CA ALA A 43 7.42 30.78 -32.30
C ALA A 43 7.35 30.14 -30.90
N GLN A 44 6.72 30.82 -29.94
CA GLN A 44 6.42 30.32 -28.60
C GLN A 44 4.98 30.71 -28.29
N PRO A 45 3.99 29.88 -28.65
CA PRO A 45 2.58 30.19 -28.50
C PRO A 45 2.25 30.27 -27.02
N ARG A 46 2.02 31.48 -26.51
CA ARG A 46 1.75 31.73 -25.08
C ARG A 46 0.48 32.52 -24.90
N CYS A 47 -0.11 32.40 -23.71
CA CYS A 47 -1.28 33.21 -23.40
C CYS A 47 -0.89 34.71 -23.40
N PRO A 48 -1.56 35.56 -24.20
CA PRO A 48 -1.21 36.98 -24.31
C PRO A 48 -1.50 37.78 -23.03
N PHE A 49 -2.29 37.21 -22.10
CA PHE A 49 -2.63 37.81 -20.81
C PHE A 49 -1.61 37.52 -19.71
N ARG A 50 -0.48 36.87 -20.04
CA ARG A 50 0.65 36.64 -19.12
C ARG A 50 0.24 35.99 -17.79
N CYS A 51 -0.60 34.97 -17.86
CA CYS A 51 -1.05 34.21 -16.69
C CYS A 51 0.11 33.36 -16.17
N GLY A 52 0.69 33.73 -15.01
CA GLY A 52 1.72 32.95 -14.30
C GLY A 52 3.13 32.98 -14.90
N GLU A 53 4.13 32.70 -14.05
CA GLU A 53 5.57 32.67 -14.41
C GLU A 53 5.99 31.37 -15.13
N ASP A 54 5.25 30.27 -14.95
CA ASP A 54 5.46 28.99 -15.63
C ASP A 54 4.41 28.76 -16.72
N GLN A 55 4.64 29.32 -17.92
CA GLN A 55 3.69 29.18 -19.03
C GLN A 55 3.96 27.93 -19.85
N PRO A 56 2.99 26.98 -19.96
CA PRO A 56 3.06 25.95 -20.97
C PRO A 56 2.88 26.56 -22.37
N ASP A 57 3.58 26.01 -23.37
CA ASP A 57 3.37 26.36 -24.77
C ASP A 57 1.95 25.93 -25.19
N LEU A 58 1.12 26.88 -25.61
CA LEU A 58 -0.23 26.66 -26.10
C LEU A 58 -0.21 25.80 -27.37
N THR A 59 -0.97 24.72 -27.35
CA THR A 59 -1.23 23.83 -28.48
C THR A 59 -2.67 24.00 -28.98
N THR A 60 -3.00 23.34 -30.09
CA THR A 60 -4.35 23.34 -30.66
C THR A 60 -5.40 22.72 -29.75
N HIS A 61 -4.99 21.89 -28.79
CA HIS A 61 -5.89 21.22 -27.86
C HIS A 61 -6.30 22.13 -26.70
N ASP A 62 -5.54 23.20 -26.44
CA ASP A 62 -5.76 24.08 -25.29
C ASP A 62 -6.83 25.15 -25.55
N GLY A 63 -7.49 25.10 -26.70
CA GLY A 63 -8.57 26.01 -27.09
C GLY A 63 -9.87 25.26 -27.35
N ARG A 64 -10.88 25.45 -26.50
CA ARG A 64 -12.24 24.95 -26.74
C ARG A 64 -13.13 26.03 -27.33
N ILE A 65 -13.88 25.69 -28.38
CA ILE A 65 -14.93 26.57 -28.89
C ILE A 65 -16.04 26.65 -27.83
N LEU A 66 -16.34 27.87 -27.38
CA LEU A 66 -17.48 28.15 -26.53
C LEU A 66 -18.75 28.17 -27.39
N ASP A 67 -19.40 27.01 -27.50
CA ASP A 67 -20.72 26.92 -28.14
C ASP A 67 -21.80 27.40 -27.15
N PHE A 68 -22.13 28.69 -27.20
CA PHE A 68 -23.36 29.18 -26.58
C PHE A 68 -24.55 28.76 -27.45
N SER A 69 -25.08 27.57 -27.18
CA SER A 69 -26.34 27.12 -27.76
C SER A 69 -27.49 27.85 -27.07
N LEU A 70 -27.81 29.07 -27.53
CA LEU A 70 -29.09 29.70 -27.25
C LEU A 70 -30.13 29.01 -28.14
N GLN A 71 -30.54 27.79 -27.78
CA GLN A 71 -31.73 27.21 -28.40
C GLN A 71 -32.93 28.10 -28.07
N PRO A 72 -33.86 28.34 -29.03
CA PRO A 72 -35.14 28.95 -28.72
C PRO A 72 -35.79 28.19 -27.58
N ALA A 73 -36.40 28.91 -26.62
CA ALA A 73 -37.04 28.29 -25.47
C ALA A 73 -38.03 27.22 -25.95
N ASN A 74 -37.81 25.98 -25.56
CA ASN A 74 -38.65 24.87 -25.94
C ASN A 74 -39.82 24.84 -24.95
N GLU A 75 -41.01 25.22 -25.39
CA GLU A 75 -42.19 25.42 -24.54
C GLU A 75 -42.59 24.17 -23.72
N ALA A 76 -42.14 22.98 -24.11
CA ALA A 76 -42.33 21.74 -23.35
C ALA A 76 -41.40 21.60 -22.13
N HIS A 77 -40.21 22.21 -22.17
CA HIS A 77 -39.16 22.06 -21.15
C HIS A 77 -38.92 23.34 -20.33
N ASP A 78 -39.26 24.51 -20.86
CA ASP A 78 -38.99 25.82 -20.27
C ASP A 78 -40.18 26.43 -19.52
N LYS A 79 -41.25 25.66 -19.32
CA LYS A 79 -42.34 26.07 -18.41
C LYS A 79 -41.77 26.23 -16.98
N PRO A 80 -42.12 27.31 -16.25
CA PRO A 80 -41.64 27.54 -14.88
C PRO A 80 -41.84 26.35 -13.93
N ALA A 81 -42.91 25.56 -14.15
CA ALA A 81 -43.18 24.33 -13.42
C ALA A 81 -42.16 23.21 -13.67
N ALA A 82 -41.73 23.01 -14.93
CA ALA A 82 -40.74 22.00 -15.31
C ALA A 82 -39.35 22.37 -14.76
N VAL A 83 -38.97 23.65 -14.84
CA VAL A 83 -37.74 24.17 -14.24
C VAL A 83 -37.74 24.03 -12.72
N LYS A 84 -38.86 24.34 -12.05
CA LYS A 84 -39.01 24.19 -10.60
C LYS A 84 -38.89 22.72 -10.18
N LYS A 85 -39.50 21.80 -10.93
CA LYS A 85 -39.38 20.35 -10.70
C LYS A 85 -37.94 19.88 -10.83
N ARG A 86 -37.25 20.24 -11.92
CA ARG A 86 -35.85 19.87 -12.15
C ARG A 86 -34.91 20.45 -11.09
N LYS A 87 -35.15 21.67 -10.63
CA LYS A 87 -34.42 22.28 -9.50
C LYS A 87 -34.62 21.48 -8.21
N ALA A 88 -35.86 21.08 -7.90
CA ALA A 88 -36.14 20.27 -6.72
C ALA A 88 -35.46 18.90 -6.79
N GLU A 89 -35.47 18.24 -7.95
CA GLU A 89 -34.76 16.98 -8.18
C GLU A 89 -33.25 17.12 -7.96
N LEU A 90 -32.64 18.19 -8.48
CA LEU A 90 -31.21 18.47 -8.29
C LEU A 90 -30.87 18.73 -6.82
N VAL A 91 -31.69 19.48 -6.08
CA VAL A 91 -31.51 19.72 -4.65
C VAL A 91 -31.61 18.42 -3.86
N ASN A 92 -32.60 17.57 -4.17
CA ASN A 92 -32.77 16.27 -3.52
C ASN A 92 -31.58 15.33 -3.82
N ALA A 93 -31.10 15.30 -5.06
CA ALA A 93 -29.93 14.53 -5.45
C ALA A 93 -28.65 15.04 -4.76
N GLN A 94 -28.50 16.36 -4.63
CA GLN A 94 -27.39 16.99 -3.92
C GLN A 94 -27.42 16.65 -2.42
N GLU A 95 -28.60 16.67 -1.80
CA GLU A 95 -28.76 16.32 -0.39
C GLU A 95 -28.48 14.83 -0.15
N GLY A 96 -28.98 13.95 -1.02
CA GLY A 96 -28.66 12.51 -1.00
C GLY A 96 -27.15 12.25 -1.11
N SER A 97 -26.49 12.94 -2.05
CA SER A 97 -25.03 12.85 -2.23
C SER A 97 -24.27 13.36 -1.00
N ARG A 98 -24.73 14.46 -0.38
CA ARG A 98 -24.15 15.01 0.85
C ARG A 98 -24.28 14.04 2.03
N LYS A 99 -25.43 13.39 2.18
CA LYS A 99 -25.64 12.35 3.21
C LYS A 99 -24.70 11.16 2.99
N LYS A 100 -24.55 10.70 1.74
CA LYS A 100 -23.61 9.62 1.38
C LYS A 100 -22.16 10.00 1.69
N LEU A 101 -21.73 11.21 1.34
CA LEU A 101 -20.38 11.72 1.67
C LEU A 101 -20.14 11.79 3.19
N LYS A 102 -21.15 12.21 3.97
CA LYS A 102 -21.04 12.23 5.44
C LYS A 102 -20.87 10.83 6.02
N ARG A 103 -21.62 9.84 5.49
CA ARG A 103 -21.48 8.43 5.89
C ARG A 103 -20.09 7.89 5.56
N MET A 104 -19.63 8.04 4.32
CA MET A 104 -18.30 7.59 3.90
C MET A 104 -17.18 8.26 4.72
N ARG A 105 -17.30 9.54 5.05
CA ARG A 105 -16.34 10.23 5.93
C ARG A 105 -16.30 9.62 7.33
N GLY A 106 -17.45 9.22 7.86
CA GLY A 106 -17.54 8.50 9.14
C GLY A 106 -16.85 7.14 9.09
N GLU A 107 -17.11 6.36 8.04
CA GLU A 107 -16.48 5.05 7.80
C GLU A 107 -14.96 5.16 7.65
N ILE A 108 -14.47 6.10 6.84
CA ILE A 108 -13.04 6.39 6.69
C ILE A 108 -12.43 6.71 8.05
N SER A 109 -13.07 7.58 8.84
CA SER A 109 -12.57 7.96 10.17
C SER A 109 -12.55 6.78 11.16
N ALA A 110 -13.49 5.84 11.05
CA ALA A 110 -13.50 4.62 11.85
C ALA A 110 -12.36 3.67 11.43
N LEU A 111 -12.22 3.42 10.12
CA LEU A 111 -11.15 2.57 9.59
C LEU A 111 -9.76 3.13 9.88
N SER A 112 -9.55 4.44 9.73
CA SER A 112 -8.27 5.07 10.08
C SER A 112 -7.92 4.90 11.55
N ARG A 113 -8.90 4.90 12.47
CA ARG A 113 -8.66 4.62 13.89
C ARG A 113 -8.28 3.16 14.12
N LEU A 114 -8.94 2.23 13.43
CA LEU A 114 -8.63 0.81 13.52
C LEU A 114 -7.22 0.50 13.02
N ILE A 115 -6.80 1.11 11.90
CA ILE A 115 -5.44 0.99 11.36
C ILE A 115 -4.40 1.48 12.39
N LYS A 116 -4.60 2.67 12.96
CA LYS A 116 -3.68 3.20 14.00
C LYS A 116 -3.58 2.29 15.22
N ASN A 117 -4.69 1.69 15.64
CA ASN A 117 -4.67 0.73 16.74
C ASN A 117 -3.90 -0.54 16.36
N GLN A 118 -4.04 -1.03 15.12
CA GLN A 118 -3.28 -2.18 14.64
C GLN A 118 -1.78 -1.88 14.56
N GLU A 119 -1.37 -0.68 14.13
CA GLU A 119 0.03 -0.25 14.11
C GLU A 119 0.66 -0.32 15.51
N VAL A 120 -0.05 0.16 16.54
CA VAL A 120 0.41 0.08 17.93
C VAL A 120 0.57 -1.38 18.40
N VAL A 121 -0.41 -2.24 18.09
CA VAL A 121 -0.35 -3.66 18.44
C VAL A 121 0.81 -4.36 17.73
N ILE A 122 1.02 -4.07 16.44
CA ILE A 122 2.13 -4.61 15.66
C ILE A 122 3.47 -4.15 16.26
N ALA A 123 3.63 -2.86 16.56
CA ALA A 123 4.85 -2.33 17.17
C ALA A 123 5.16 -3.01 18.52
N SER A 124 4.13 -3.19 19.37
CA SER A 124 4.27 -3.90 20.65
C SER A 124 4.68 -5.36 20.47
N ARG A 125 4.05 -6.08 19.53
CA ARG A 125 4.41 -7.48 19.23
C ARG A 125 5.83 -7.60 18.68
N SER A 126 6.24 -6.70 17.79
CA SER A 126 7.60 -6.68 17.24
C SER A 126 8.64 -6.46 18.33
N ALA A 127 8.39 -5.57 19.29
CA ALA A 127 9.27 -5.37 20.44
C ALA A 127 9.37 -6.63 21.32
N HIS A 128 8.24 -7.31 21.56
CA HIS A 128 8.24 -8.57 22.29
C HIS A 128 9.04 -9.67 21.57
N PHE A 129 8.89 -9.81 20.25
CA PHE A 129 9.67 -10.76 19.46
C PHE A 129 11.17 -10.45 19.49
N ALA A 130 11.56 -9.17 19.41
CA ALA A 130 12.96 -8.78 19.54
C ALA A 130 13.53 -9.17 20.91
N SER A 131 12.76 -8.98 21.99
CA SER A 131 13.17 -9.42 23.34
C SER A 131 13.31 -10.94 23.43
N LEU A 132 12.37 -11.71 22.86
CA LEU A 132 12.45 -13.17 22.85
C LEU A 132 13.66 -13.67 22.06
N SER A 133 13.95 -13.07 20.91
CA SER A 133 15.13 -13.41 20.10
C SER A 133 16.41 -13.18 20.90
N SER A 134 16.55 -12.01 21.55
CA SER A 134 17.72 -11.72 22.38
C SER A 134 17.89 -12.72 23.53
N ASN A 135 16.80 -13.13 24.18
CA ASN A 135 16.84 -14.14 25.24
C ASN A 135 17.23 -15.53 24.71
N ALA A 136 16.76 -15.89 23.50
CA ALA A 136 17.14 -17.14 22.84
C ALA A 136 18.63 -17.15 22.49
N ASP A 137 19.17 -16.05 21.99
CA ASP A 137 20.59 -15.91 21.66
C ASP A 137 21.47 -16.05 22.92
N ARG A 138 21.11 -15.39 24.03
CA ARG A 138 21.80 -15.55 25.32
C ARG A 138 21.76 -17.01 25.80
N SER A 139 20.60 -17.65 25.70
CA SER A 139 20.44 -19.05 26.09
C SER A 139 21.32 -19.97 25.24
N ARG A 140 21.45 -19.67 23.93
CA ARG A 140 22.33 -20.39 23.01
C ARG A 140 23.80 -20.24 23.38
N ASP A 141 24.24 -19.03 23.70
CA ASP A 141 25.61 -18.76 24.15
C ASP A 141 25.94 -19.48 25.46
N GLU A 142 25.00 -19.52 26.40
CA GLU A 142 25.14 -20.28 27.65
C GLU A 142 25.26 -21.79 27.40
N VAL A 143 24.44 -22.34 26.50
CA VAL A 143 24.53 -23.75 26.10
C VAL A 143 25.89 -24.06 25.48
N LEU A 144 26.37 -23.21 24.56
CA LEU A 144 27.69 -23.37 23.94
C LEU A 144 28.82 -23.30 24.99
N LYS A 145 28.72 -22.39 25.96
CA LYS A 145 29.68 -22.28 27.07
C LYS A 145 29.68 -23.55 27.92
N LYS A 146 28.51 -24.05 28.31
CA LYS A 146 28.38 -25.30 29.08
C LYS A 146 28.88 -26.51 28.30
N GLN A 147 28.64 -26.57 26.99
CA GLN A 147 29.15 -27.62 26.12
C GLN A 147 30.69 -27.63 26.07
N LYS A 148 31.32 -26.46 25.95
CA LYS A 148 32.79 -26.33 26.02
C LYS A 148 33.34 -26.79 27.38
N GLN A 149 32.69 -26.42 28.48
CA GLN A 149 33.08 -26.85 29.83
C GLN A 149 32.96 -28.36 30.01
N LEU A 150 31.88 -28.97 29.51
CA LEU A 150 31.69 -30.42 29.52
C LEU A 150 32.80 -31.14 28.74
N TYR A 151 33.14 -30.65 27.55
CA TYR A 151 34.24 -31.20 26.76
C TYR A 151 35.58 -31.13 27.50
N GLN A 152 35.88 -29.99 28.15
CA GLN A 152 37.08 -29.86 28.97
C GLN A 152 37.08 -30.82 30.17
N ALA A 153 35.94 -30.99 30.85
CA ALA A 153 35.81 -31.91 31.95
C ALA A 153 36.00 -33.37 31.50
N GLN A 154 35.45 -33.75 30.34
CA GLN A 154 35.66 -35.07 29.73
C GLN A 154 37.14 -35.33 29.44
N ASN A 155 37.87 -34.36 28.86
CA ASN A 155 39.31 -34.50 28.62
C ASN A 155 40.11 -34.63 29.93
N ARG A 156 39.73 -33.90 30.98
CA ARG A 156 40.35 -34.04 32.30
C ARG A 156 40.09 -35.41 32.92
N LEU A 157 38.87 -35.93 32.79
CA LEU A 157 38.56 -37.29 33.24
C LEU A 157 39.38 -38.33 32.48
N ALA A 158 39.46 -38.23 31.14
CA ALA A 158 40.24 -39.15 30.33
C ALA A 158 41.73 -39.17 30.75
N THR A 159 42.33 -37.99 30.96
CA THR A 159 43.74 -37.90 31.42
C THR A 159 43.94 -38.46 32.84
N LEU A 160 42.97 -38.29 33.74
CA LEU A 160 43.02 -38.90 35.07
C LEU A 160 42.85 -40.43 35.01
N GLU A 161 41.98 -40.94 34.13
CA GLU A 161 41.82 -42.38 33.89
C GLU A 161 43.12 -43.00 33.35
N GLU A 162 43.78 -42.36 32.38
CA GLU A 162 45.07 -42.81 31.85
C GLU A 162 46.15 -42.85 32.95
N ARG A 163 46.21 -41.81 33.80
CA ARG A 163 47.14 -41.76 34.95
C ARG A 163 46.85 -42.86 35.98
N SER A 164 45.58 -43.14 36.25
CA SER A 164 45.19 -44.24 37.12
C SER A 164 45.67 -45.58 36.56
N HIS A 165 45.41 -45.85 35.27
CA HIS A 165 45.77 -47.13 34.65
C HIS A 165 47.29 -47.35 34.57
N THR A 166 48.06 -46.26 34.38
CA THR A 166 49.53 -46.31 34.39
C THR A 166 50.13 -46.38 35.80
N GLY A 167 49.43 -45.85 36.82
CA GLY A 167 49.80 -45.98 38.23
C GLY A 167 49.45 -47.35 38.86
N THR A 168 48.47 -48.08 38.33
CA THR A 168 48.11 -49.46 38.73
C THR A 168 48.75 -50.54 37.85
N MET A 169 49.97 -50.32 37.37
CA MET A 169 50.83 -51.42 36.89
C MET A 169 51.61 -52.06 38.05
N SER A 170 50.83 -52.49 39.06
CA SER A 170 51.17 -53.58 39.97
C SER A 170 49.89 -54.40 40.15
N GLY A 171 49.66 -55.32 39.21
CA GLY A 171 48.72 -56.43 39.37
C GLY A 171 47.31 -56.26 38.80
N VAL A 172 47.08 -56.98 37.69
CA VAL A 172 45.87 -57.76 37.38
C VAL A 172 44.67 -57.06 36.67
N ASP A 173 44.43 -57.57 35.46
CA ASP A 173 43.19 -57.80 34.70
C ASP A 173 42.35 -56.71 34.01
N THR A 174 42.41 -56.78 32.68
CA THR A 174 41.28 -56.80 31.71
C THR A 174 39.96 -56.17 32.15
N ARG A 175 39.89 -54.83 32.14
CA ARG A 175 38.61 -54.14 31.93
C ARG A 175 38.73 -53.13 30.80
N THR A 176 38.15 -53.50 29.67
CA THR A 176 37.90 -52.61 28.53
C THR A 176 37.11 -51.40 29.04
N SER A 177 37.75 -50.22 29.01
CA SER A 177 37.22 -48.96 29.53
C SER A 177 35.78 -48.68 29.08
N ILE A 178 34.90 -48.43 30.05
CA ILE A 178 33.49 -48.04 29.86
C ILE A 178 33.41 -46.75 29.03
N VAL A 179 34.41 -45.87 29.12
CA VAL A 179 34.49 -44.60 28.37
C VAL A 179 34.71 -44.85 26.87
N SER A 180 35.54 -45.82 26.50
CA SER A 180 35.68 -46.24 25.09
C SER A 180 34.38 -46.82 24.52
N ARG A 181 33.53 -47.40 25.38
CA ARG A 181 32.22 -47.94 25.01
C ARG A 181 31.16 -46.83 24.88
N MET A 182 31.22 -45.77 25.69
CA MET A 182 30.33 -44.61 25.60
C MET A 182 30.67 -43.66 24.45
N ALA A 183 31.95 -43.44 24.15
CA ALA A 183 32.38 -42.60 23.02
C ALA A 183 31.84 -43.12 21.67
N ARG A 184 31.78 -44.44 21.49
CA ARG A 184 31.21 -45.05 20.26
C ARG A 184 29.68 -44.99 20.19
N ARG A 185 28.99 -44.86 21.32
CA ARG A 185 27.51 -44.77 21.38
C ARG A 185 27.02 -43.35 21.15
N GLY A 186 27.76 -42.33 21.61
CA GLY A 186 27.41 -40.91 21.42
C GLY A 186 27.58 -40.40 19.98
N SER A 187 28.60 -40.87 19.25
CA SER A 187 28.87 -40.42 17.88
C SER A 187 27.83 -40.89 16.86
N ARG A 188 27.13 -42.00 17.10
CA ARG A 188 26.12 -42.54 16.17
C ARG A 188 24.76 -41.83 16.30
N ALA A 189 24.36 -41.47 17.52
CA ALA A 189 23.09 -40.78 17.77
C ALA A 189 23.08 -39.31 17.31
N PHE A 190 24.24 -38.63 17.34
CA PHE A 190 24.33 -37.22 16.95
C PHE A 190 24.32 -37.02 15.42
N LEU A 191 24.94 -37.92 14.66
CA LEU A 191 24.95 -37.86 13.19
C LEU A 191 23.59 -38.24 12.57
N GLU A 192 22.83 -39.16 13.18
CA GLU A 192 21.48 -39.51 12.71
C GLU A 192 20.44 -38.43 13.04
N SER A 193 20.62 -37.70 14.14
CA SER A 193 19.70 -36.61 14.54
C SER A 193 19.90 -35.32 13.74
N SER A 194 21.13 -35.04 13.26
CA SER A 194 21.42 -33.87 12.41
C SER A 194 20.93 -34.02 10.96
N LEU A 195 20.62 -35.24 10.50
CA LEU A 195 20.18 -35.50 9.12
C LEU A 195 18.66 -35.75 9.00
N ARG A 196 17.90 -35.83 10.11
CA ARG A 196 16.46 -36.16 10.09
C ARG A 196 15.50 -35.20 10.82
N GLY A 197 15.93 -34.02 11.25
CA GLY A 197 15.01 -32.98 11.72
C GLY A 197 15.69 -31.61 11.71
N SER A 198 15.36 -30.70 10.81
CA SER A 198 14.09 -29.98 10.90
C SER A 198 13.82 -29.20 9.60
N SER A 199 13.19 -29.88 8.64
CA SER A 199 12.37 -29.26 7.60
C SER A 199 10.90 -29.43 8.00
N SER A 200 10.42 -28.63 8.94
CA SER A 200 8.98 -28.41 9.12
C SER A 200 8.79 -27.11 9.88
N MET A 201 8.57 -26.04 9.13
CA MET A 201 7.80 -24.90 9.63
C MET A 201 6.47 -25.45 10.14
N PRO A 202 6.00 -25.07 11.34
CA PRO A 202 4.65 -25.41 11.74
C PRO A 202 3.68 -24.69 10.80
N ASP A 203 2.83 -25.46 10.12
CA ASP A 203 1.64 -25.00 9.39
C ASP A 203 0.64 -24.37 10.37
N ALA A 204 0.96 -23.16 10.82
CA ALA A 204 0.09 -22.33 11.65
C ALA A 204 -0.11 -20.95 11.02
N GLN A 205 -0.13 -20.86 9.67
CA GLN A 205 -0.62 -19.69 8.94
C GLN A 205 -1.26 -20.10 7.61
N ARG A 206 -2.35 -20.88 7.65
CA ARG A 206 -3.28 -21.00 6.51
C ARG A 206 -4.75 -20.91 6.90
N ALA A 207 -5.04 -20.13 7.95
CA ALA A 207 -6.41 -19.92 8.45
C ALA A 207 -6.86 -18.44 8.45
N LEU A 208 -6.18 -17.54 7.75
CA LEU A 208 -6.62 -16.13 7.67
C LEU A 208 -6.72 -15.55 6.25
N LEU A 209 -6.51 -16.35 5.21
CA LEU A 209 -6.71 -15.89 3.83
C LEU A 209 -7.34 -17.01 3.00
N SER A 210 -8.67 -17.06 2.98
CA SER A 210 -9.42 -17.45 1.79
C SER A 210 -10.71 -16.61 1.70
N PRO A 211 -11.03 -16.08 0.51
CA PRO A 211 -12.15 -15.18 0.29
C PRO A 211 -13.45 -15.98 0.25
N GLY A 212 -14.39 -15.67 1.15
CA GLY A 212 -15.76 -16.16 1.02
C GLY A 212 -16.47 -15.39 -0.09
N LYS A 213 -16.53 -15.98 -1.28
CA LYS A 213 -17.49 -15.62 -2.33
C LYS A 213 -18.70 -16.53 -2.22
N ASP A 214 -19.85 -15.87 -2.07
CA ASP A 214 -21.15 -16.10 -2.71
C ASP A 214 -21.83 -17.47 -2.65
N GLY A 215 -23.09 -17.43 -2.18
CA GLY A 215 -24.18 -18.28 -2.67
C GLY A 215 -24.72 -19.28 -1.64
N ASP A 216 -25.82 -18.93 -0.96
CA ASP A 216 -27.11 -19.60 -1.23
C ASP A 216 -28.26 -18.95 -0.44
N LEU A 217 -29.31 -18.62 -1.19
CA LEU A 217 -30.66 -18.32 -0.71
C LEU A 217 -31.23 -19.53 0.05
N PRO A 218 -32.27 -19.29 0.88
CA PRO A 218 -33.46 -20.09 0.65
C PRO A 218 -34.73 -19.25 0.50
N ASP A 219 -35.59 -19.81 -0.34
CA ASP A 219 -36.94 -19.39 -0.69
C ASP A 219 -37.91 -19.25 0.49
N GLU A 220 -38.99 -18.54 0.16
CA GLU A 220 -40.24 -18.31 0.89
C GLU A 220 -40.78 -19.49 1.72
N GLN A 221 -41.39 -19.18 2.87
CA GLN A 221 -42.84 -19.30 3.10
C GLN A 221 -43.16 -19.19 4.61
N SER A 222 -43.86 -18.13 5.01
CA SER A 222 -45.00 -18.06 5.95
C SER A 222 -45.29 -16.62 6.34
#